data_AF-A0A3D0IE57-F1
#
_entry.id   AF-A0A3D0IE57-F1
#
_cell.length_a   1.000
_cell.length_b   1.000
_cell.length_c   1.000
_cell.angle_alpha   90.00
_cell.angle_beta   90.00
_cell.angle_gamma   90.00
#
_symmetry.space_group_name_H-M   'P 1'
#
loop_
_entity.id
_entity.type
_entity.pdbx_description
1 polymer ?
#
loop_
_entity_poly.entity_id
_entity_poly.type
_entity_poly.pdbx_seq_one_letter_code
_entity_poly.pdbx_strand_id
1 'polypeptide(L)'
;MNPQLPLLLFVLIGFVSGVASGLFGIGGGVLIVPGLVYLVGLSQHRATGTSLAVLLPPIGLAAVVEYYRHGNVDLRAAVIMAGTLFVGAWVGAVYANRLSGPYLRLAFGVFIVVLGLSLIVGAMRRLGWI
;
A
#
# COMPACT_ATOMS: atom_id res chain seq x y z
N MET A 1 8.85 -26.62 6.24
CA MET A 1 9.10 -25.50 5.32
C MET A 1 10.55 -25.08 5.46
N ASN A 2 11.30 -25.01 4.37
CA ASN A 2 12.71 -24.63 4.38
C ASN A 2 12.83 -23.15 4.82
N PRO A 3 13.50 -22.81 5.93
CA PRO A 3 13.49 -21.45 6.50
C PRO A 3 14.05 -20.35 5.58
N GLN A 4 14.82 -20.74 4.55
CA GLN A 4 15.43 -19.81 3.59
C GLN A 4 14.46 -19.28 2.53
N LEU A 5 13.42 -20.05 2.17
CA LEU A 5 12.40 -19.66 1.20
C LEU A 5 11.57 -18.42 1.63
N PRO A 6 11.04 -18.34 2.86
CA PRO A 6 10.28 -17.16 3.28
C PRO A 6 11.14 -15.90 3.34
N LEU A 7 12.43 -15.99 3.68
CA LEU A 7 13.33 -14.83 3.68
C LEU A 7 13.49 -14.22 2.29
N LEU A 8 13.76 -15.06 1.28
CA LEU A 8 13.87 -14.60 -0.11
C LEU A 8 12.58 -13.97 -0.60
N LEU A 9 11.42 -14.54 -0.24
CA LEU A 9 10.11 -13.98 -0.59
C LEU A 9 9.89 -12.62 0.05
N PHE A 10 10.24 -12.42 1.33
CA PHE A 10 10.13 -11.11 1.96
C PHE A 10 11.00 -10.06 1.28
N VAL A 11 12.24 -10.41 0.92
CA VAL A 11 13.15 -9.51 0.19
C VAL A 11 12.56 -9.14 -1.18
N LEU A 12 12.07 -10.13 -1.93
CA LEU A 12 11.51 -9.90 -3.27
C LEU A 12 10.24 -9.06 -3.21
N ILE A 13 9.31 -9.39 -2.31
CA ILE A 13 8.07 -8.62 -2.10
C ILE A 13 8.42 -7.18 -1.70
N GLY A 14 9.35 -6.99 -0.77
CA GLY A 14 9.78 -5.67 -0.31
C GLY A 14 10.41 -4.84 -1.42
N PHE A 15 11.33 -5.43 -2.20
CA PHE A 15 12.02 -4.75 -3.29
C PHE A 15 11.06 -4.32 -4.40
N VAL A 16 10.25 -5.25 -4.92
CA VAL A 16 9.28 -4.95 -5.99
C VAL A 16 8.26 -3.91 -5.54
N SER A 17 7.78 -4.02 -4.30
CA SER A 17 6.84 -3.06 -3.74
C SER A 17 7.47 -1.69 -3.51
N GLY A 18 8.74 -1.63 -3.11
CA GLY A 18 9.50 -0.39 -2.96
C GLY A 18 9.66 0.36 -4.29
N VAL A 19 10.06 -0.36 -5.34
CA VAL A 19 10.17 0.20 -6.70
C VAL A 19 8.82 0.74 -7.18
N ALA A 20 7.75 -0.05 -7.05
CA ALA A 20 6.40 0.39 -7.44
C ALA A 20 5.92 1.60 -6.61
N SER A 21 6.23 1.63 -5.31
CA SER A 21 5.86 2.74 -4.44
C SER A 21 6.60 4.03 -4.81
N GLY A 22 7.86 3.95 -5.21
CA GLY A 22 8.63 5.09 -5.70
C GLY A 22 8.13 5.61 -7.05
N LEU A 23 7.76 4.71 -7.97
CA LEU A 23 7.29 5.08 -9.31
C LEU A 23 5.86 5.65 -9.31
N PHE A 24 4.95 5.06 -8.54
CA PHE A 24 3.51 5.38 -8.60
C PHE A 24 2.98 6.11 -7.36
N GLY A 25 3.76 6.22 -6.29
CA GLY A 25 3.32 6.86 -5.04
C GLY A 25 2.25 6.10 -4.25
N ILE A 26 1.95 4.84 -4.61
CA ILE A 26 0.82 4.06 -4.05
C ILE A 26 1.08 3.47 -2.64
N GLY A 27 2.28 3.66 -2.07
CA GLY A 27 2.64 3.14 -0.75
C GLY A 27 2.94 1.63 -0.70
N GLY A 28 3.02 0.91 -1.82
CA GLY A 28 3.45 -0.52 -1.84
C GLY A 28 2.49 -1.54 -1.21
N GLY A 29 1.54 -1.14 -0.35
CA GLY A 29 0.61 -2.04 0.34
C GLY A 29 -0.26 -2.90 -0.60
N VAL A 30 -0.60 -2.36 -1.77
CA VAL A 30 -1.33 -3.07 -2.84
C VAL A 30 -0.58 -4.32 -3.32
N LEU A 31 0.76 -4.33 -3.25
CA LEU A 31 1.61 -5.46 -3.65
C LEU A 31 2.05 -6.30 -2.43
N ILE A 32 2.37 -5.65 -1.30
CA ILE A 32 2.85 -6.34 -0.09
C ILE A 32 1.76 -7.25 0.50
N VAL A 33 0.52 -6.76 0.65
CA VAL A 33 -0.56 -7.54 1.27
C VAL A 33 -0.83 -8.84 0.52
N PRO A 34 -1.11 -8.87 -0.80
CA PRO A 34 -1.31 -10.12 -1.51
C PRO A 34 -0.04 -10.99 -1.52
N GLY A 35 1.15 -10.42 -1.65
CA GLY A 35 2.41 -11.19 -1.56
C GLY A 35 2.53 -11.95 -0.24
N LEU A 36 2.25 -11.28 0.88
CA LEU A 36 2.28 -11.88 2.21
C LEU A 36 1.17 -12.92 2.43
N VAL A 37 -0.02 -12.72 1.87
CA VAL A 37 -1.12 -13.69 2.02
C VAL A 37 -0.92 -14.92 1.13
N TYR A 38 -0.61 -14.73 -0.15
CA TYR A 38 -0.60 -15.81 -1.13
C TYR A 38 0.75 -16.52 -1.24
N LEU A 39 1.87 -15.80 -1.10
CA LEU A 39 3.22 -16.38 -1.26
C LEU A 39 3.79 -16.85 0.08
N VAL A 40 3.52 -16.11 1.16
CA VAL A 40 4.04 -16.43 2.50
C VAL A 40 3.01 -17.19 3.35
N GLY A 41 1.71 -17.04 3.08
CA GLY A 41 0.65 -17.74 3.81
C GLY A 41 0.19 -17.04 5.09
N LEU A 42 0.43 -15.72 5.22
CA LEU A 42 -0.07 -14.96 6.37
C LEU A 42 -1.59 -14.77 6.30
N SER A 43 -2.25 -14.71 7.46
CA SER A 43 -3.64 -14.26 7.55
C SER A 43 -3.78 -12.83 7.03
N GLN A 44 -4.94 -12.47 6.47
CA GLN A 44 -5.23 -11.12 5.96
C GLN A 44 -4.88 -10.02 6.99
N HIS A 45 -5.28 -10.17 8.25
CA HIS A 45 -4.97 -9.20 9.31
C HIS A 45 -3.46 -9.03 9.54
N ARG A 46 -2.71 -10.13 9.65
CA ARG A 46 -1.25 -10.09 9.78
C ARG A 46 -0.58 -9.49 8.56
N ALA A 47 -1.00 -9.86 7.36
CA ALA A 47 -0.44 -9.29 6.14
C ALA A 47 -0.66 -7.77 6.06
N THR A 48 -1.87 -7.30 6.36
CA THR A 48 -2.19 -5.86 6.42
C THR A 48 -1.42 -5.13 7.51
N GLY A 49 -1.32 -5.70 8.72
CA GLY A 49 -0.55 -5.11 9.81
C GLY A 49 0.95 -5.02 9.48
N THR A 50 1.53 -6.10 8.97
CA THR A 50 2.94 -6.14 8.56
C THR A 50 3.21 -5.19 7.40
N SER A 51 2.31 -5.08 6.42
CA SER A 51 2.48 -4.11 5.33
C SER A 51 2.50 -2.69 5.87
N LEU A 52 1.57 -2.32 6.76
CA LEU A 52 1.52 -0.99 7.36
C LEU A 52 2.81 -0.67 8.14
N ALA A 53 3.36 -1.63 8.88
CA ALA A 53 4.63 -1.46 9.58
C ALA A 53 5.80 -1.18 8.62
N VAL A 54 5.83 -1.83 7.46
CA VAL A 54 6.86 -1.62 6.42
C VAL A 54 6.68 -0.26 5.71
N LEU A 55 5.44 0.23 5.57
CA LEU A 55 5.16 1.52 4.94
C LEU A 55 5.69 2.72 5.74
N LEU A 56 5.70 2.65 7.08
CA LEU A 56 5.97 3.80 7.95
C LEU A 56 7.45 4.27 7.91
N PRO A 57 8.47 3.50 8.35
CA PRO A 57 9.80 4.07 8.55
C PRO A 57 10.72 4.12 7.30
N PRO A 58 10.88 3.05 6.48
CA PRO A 58 11.88 3.06 5.41
C PRO A 58 11.35 3.53 4.05
N ILE A 59 10.16 3.07 3.62
CA ILE A 59 9.66 3.34 2.25
C ILE A 59 9.21 4.78 2.10
N GLY A 60 8.32 5.24 2.98
CA GLY A 60 7.79 6.61 2.93
C GLY A 60 8.91 7.64 3.07
N LEU A 61 9.86 7.41 3.98
CA LEU A 61 10.97 8.33 4.21
C LEU A 61 11.91 8.43 3.00
N ALA A 62 12.33 7.30 2.42
CA ALA A 62 13.22 7.30 1.26
C ALA A 62 12.59 8.01 0.06
N ALA A 63 11.30 7.75 -0.22
CA ALA A 63 10.59 8.41 -1.29
C ALA A 63 10.44 9.92 -1.04
N VAL A 64 10.01 10.33 0.17
CA VAL A 64 9.85 11.74 0.51
C VAL A 64 11.17 12.50 0.40
N VAL A 65 12.29 11.94 0.85
CA VAL A 65 13.61 12.56 0.70
C VAL A 65 13.92 12.83 -0.77
N GLU A 66 13.68 11.86 -1.64
CA GLU A 66 13.98 12.01 -3.07
C GLU A 66 13.08 13.06 -3.75
N TYR A 67 11.77 13.04 -3.48
CA TYR A 67 10.86 14.06 -4.01
C TYR A 67 11.13 15.45 -3.44
N TYR A 68 11.50 15.55 -2.15
CA TYR A 68 11.82 16.81 -1.49
C TYR A 68 13.07 17.45 -2.10
N ARG A 69 14.10 16.64 -2.41
CA ARG A 69 15.32 17.11 -3.10
C ARG A 69 15.03 17.72 -4.48
N HIS A 70 13.95 17.31 -5.12
CA HIS A 70 13.51 17.83 -6.41
C HIS A 70 12.46 18.94 -6.31
N GLY A 71 12.15 19.42 -5.09
CA GLY A 71 11.14 20.48 -4.89
C GLY A 71 9.70 20.04 -5.12
N ASN A 72 9.44 18.73 -5.20
CA ASN A 72 8.13 18.15 -5.55
C ASN A 72 7.27 17.82 -4.33
N VAL A 73 7.55 18.43 -3.17
CA VAL A 73 6.83 18.16 -1.91
C VAL A 73 6.24 19.44 -1.36
N ASP A 74 4.91 19.51 -1.30
CA ASP A 74 4.19 20.52 -0.55
C ASP A 74 4.10 20.11 0.92
N LEU A 75 4.97 20.68 1.76
CA LEU A 75 5.01 20.38 3.19
C LEU A 75 3.74 20.83 3.93
N ARG A 76 3.08 21.90 3.48
CA ARG A 76 1.87 22.41 4.14
C ARG A 76 0.72 21.43 3.92
N ALA A 77 0.51 21.01 2.68
CA ALA A 77 -0.48 19.98 2.36
C ALA A 77 -0.15 18.67 3.08
N ALA A 78 1.13 18.26 3.10
CA ALA A 78 1.57 17.04 3.75
C ALA A 78 1.25 17.01 5.26
N VAL A 79 1.52 18.09 6.00
CA VAL A 79 1.24 18.15 7.45
C VAL A 79 -0.25 18.12 7.76
N ILE A 80 -1.06 18.86 7.01
CA ILE A 80 -2.52 18.87 7.19
C ILE A 80 -3.09 17.47 6.91
N MET A 81 -2.66 16.86 5.80
CA MET A 81 -3.08 15.50 5.45
C MET A 81 -2.56 14.47 6.43
N ALA A 82 -1.34 14.59 6.97
CA ALA A 82 -0.80 13.64 7.94
C ALA A 82 -1.66 13.55 9.20
N GLY A 83 -2.16 14.69 9.70
CA GLY A 83 -3.06 14.73 10.86
C GLY A 83 -4.38 14.00 10.61
N THR A 84 -5.06 14.29 9.50
CA THR A 84 -6.34 13.65 9.17
C THR A 84 -6.18 12.19 8.73
N LEU A 85 -5.07 11.88 8.06
CA LEU A 85 -4.70 10.52 7.67
C LEU A 85 -4.44 9.65 8.89
N PHE A 86 -3.78 10.16 9.93
CA PHE A 86 -3.58 9.41 11.17
C PHE A 86 -4.91 8.99 11.79
N VAL A 87 -5.86 9.92 11.92
CA VAL A 87 -7.19 9.64 12.47
C VAL A 87 -7.94 8.64 11.59
N GLY A 88 -7.96 8.87 10.27
CA GLY A 88 -8.63 7.97 9.32
C GLY A 88 -8.05 6.56 9.32
N ALA A 89 -6.72 6.44 9.34
CA ALA A 89 -6.02 5.15 9.39
C ALA A 89 -6.29 4.42 10.71
N TRP A 90 -6.28 5.13 11.84
CA TRP A 90 -6.57 4.53 13.15
C TRP A 90 -8.01 4.01 13.21
N VAL A 91 -8.99 4.83 12.82
CA VAL A 91 -10.40 4.44 12.78
C VAL A 91 -10.60 3.26 11.84
N GLY A 92 -10.03 3.31 10.63
CA GLY A 92 -10.08 2.22 9.66
C GLY A 92 -9.47 0.92 10.21
N ALA A 93 -8.34 0.99 10.89
CA ALA A 93 -7.69 -0.17 11.51
C ALA A 93 -8.55 -0.78 12.63
N VAL A 94 -9.22 0.03 13.44
CA VAL A 94 -10.16 -0.46 14.47
C VAL A 94 -11.29 -1.26 13.84
N TYR A 95 -11.91 -0.77 12.77
CA TYR A 95 -12.97 -1.50 12.07
C TYR A 95 -12.45 -2.74 11.34
N ALA A 96 -11.30 -2.64 10.66
CA ALA A 96 -10.69 -3.75 9.93
C ALA A 96 -10.38 -4.96 10.85
N ASN A 97 -9.93 -4.70 12.08
CA ASN A 97 -9.65 -5.76 13.05
C ASN A 97 -10.92 -6.43 13.62
N ARG A 98 -12.10 -5.82 13.45
CA ARG A 98 -13.39 -6.42 13.84
C ARG A 98 -14.02 -7.27 12.73
N LEU A 99 -13.59 -7.09 11.48
CA LEU A 99 -14.06 -7.87 10.34
C LEU A 99 -13.39 -9.24 10.32
N SER A 100 -14.13 -10.27 9.89
CA SER A 100 -13.53 -11.58 9.63
C SER A 100 -12.56 -11.52 8.44
N GLY A 101 -11.55 -12.38 8.44
CA GLY A 101 -10.51 -12.41 7.40
C GLY A 101 -11.06 -12.46 5.96
N PRO A 102 -12.07 -13.32 5.65
CA PRO A 102 -12.67 -13.36 4.31
C PRO A 102 -13.33 -12.04 3.88
N TYR A 103 -14.08 -11.38 4.76
CA TYR A 103 -14.71 -10.09 4.42
C TYR A 103 -13.68 -8.98 4.26
N LEU A 104 -12.64 -8.96 5.10
CA LEU A 104 -11.54 -8.01 4.95
C LEU A 104 -10.79 -8.20 3.62
N ARG A 105 -10.61 -9.47 3.21
CA ARG A 105 -10.01 -9.81 1.90
C ARG A 105 -10.89 -9.37 0.74
N LEU A 106 -12.20 -9.62 0.83
CA LEU A 106 -13.17 -9.19 -0.17
C LEU A 106 -13.19 -7.67 -0.31
N ALA A 107 -13.28 -6.94 0.81
CA ALA A 107 -13.28 -5.48 0.84
C ALA A 107 -12.01 -4.91 0.18
N PHE A 108 -10.84 -5.49 0.51
CA PHE A 108 -9.57 -5.11 -0.11
C PHE A 108 -9.55 -5.37 -1.63
N GLY A 109 -10.06 -6.52 -2.07
CA GLY A 109 -10.16 -6.86 -3.49
C GLY A 109 -11.05 -5.89 -4.26
N VAL A 110 -12.25 -5.60 -3.73
CA VAL A 110 -13.18 -4.62 -4.33
C VAL A 110 -12.53 -3.24 -4.43
N PHE A 111 -11.84 -2.81 -3.37
CA PHE A 111 -11.12 -1.53 -3.36
C PHE A 111 -10.08 -1.44 -4.49
N ILE A 112 -9.27 -2.49 -4.69
CA ILE A 112 -8.28 -2.52 -5.79
C ILE A 112 -8.96 -2.44 -7.16
N VAL A 113 -10.04 -3.19 -7.38
CA VAL A 113 -10.78 -3.17 -8.65
C VAL A 113 -11.31 -1.77 -8.94
N VAL A 114 -11.94 -1.13 -7.97
CA VAL A 114 -12.47 0.24 -8.11
C VAL A 114 -11.35 1.23 -8.43
N LEU A 115 -10.23 1.17 -7.71
CA LEU A 115 -9.08 2.01 -7.98
C LEU A 115 -8.54 1.80 -9.40
N GLY A 116 -8.34 0.55 -9.81
CA GLY A 116 -7.87 0.21 -11.15
C GLY A 116 -8.78 0.76 -12.25
N LEU A 117 -10.10 0.55 -12.11
CA LEU A 117 -11.09 1.08 -13.05
C LEU A 117 -11.05 2.61 -13.09
N SER A 118 -10.94 3.28 -11.94
CA SER A 118 -10.90 4.75 -11.89
C SER A 118 -9.70 5.34 -12.63
N LEU A 119 -8.53 4.69 -12.53
CA LEU A 119 -7.31 5.10 -13.23
C LEU A 119 -7.45 4.91 -14.74
N ILE A 120 -7.98 3.77 -15.16
CA ILE A 120 -8.17 3.44 -16.58
C ILE A 120 -9.19 4.38 -17.22
N VAL A 121 -10.35 4.59 -16.59
CA VAL A 121 -11.36 5.54 -17.08
C VAL A 121 -10.81 6.96 -17.15
N GLY A 122 -10.07 7.38 -16.13
CA GLY A 122 -9.39 8.68 -16.12
C GLY A 122 -8.40 8.83 -17.28
N ALA A 123 -7.64 7.79 -17.58
CA ALA A 123 -6.71 7.76 -18.71
C ALA A 123 -7.44 7.79 -20.06
N MET A 124 -8.49 6.97 -20.25
CA MET A 124 -9.25 6.94 -21.50
C MET A 124 -9.89 8.29 -21.84
N ARG A 125 -10.43 9.00 -20.83
CA ARG A 125 -10.97 10.36 -20.99
C ARG A 125 -9.91 11.35 -21.48
N ARG A 126 -8.69 11.26 -20.94
CA ARG A 126 -7.57 12.12 -21.37
C ARG A 126 -7.07 11.78 -22.78
N LEU A 127 -7.23 10.53 -23.21
CA LEU A 127 -6.89 10.07 -24.56
C LEU A 127 -8.01 10.29 -25.58
N GLY A 128 -9.20 10.73 -25.14
CA GLY A 128 -10.36 10.98 -26.00
C GLY A 128 -11.02 9.71 -26.55
N TRP A 129 -10.80 8.55 -25.92
CA TRP A 129 -11.40 7.28 -26.34
C TRP A 129 -12.87 7.14 -25.88
N ILE A 130 -13.23 7.86 -24.81
CA ILE A 130 -14.58 8.04 -24.25
C ILE A 130 -14.73 9.48 -23.77
#